data_AF-A0A0S8CKR9-F1
#
_entry.id   AF-A0A0S8CKR9-F1
#
_cell.length_a   1.000
_cell.length_b   1.000
_cell.length_c   1.000
_cell.angle_alpha   90.00
_cell.angle_beta   90.00
_cell.angle_gamma   90.00
#
_symmetry.space_group_name_H-M   'P 1'
#
loop_
_entity.id
_entity.type
_entity.pdbx_description
1 polymer ?
#
loop_
_entity_poly.entity_id
_entity_poly.type
_entity_poly.pdbx_seq_one_letter_code
_entity_poly.pdbx_strand_id
1 'polypeptide(L)'
;MDMENQAAIKRLAEENGADNLVVVLGATDIEGAEITAETVTLGDPSFAGPLGGVSLGLPVYHILEPEVKAAIPADVYEQQAGFMEMVADIEAIGKKFKEIREKA
;
A
#
# COMPACT_ATOMS: atom_id res chain seq x y z
N MET A 1 8.96 2.79 5.26
CA MET A 1 9.49 2.59 3.91
C MET A 1 10.87 3.22 3.80
N ASP A 2 11.86 2.53 3.23
CA ASP A 2 13.21 3.07 3.03
C ASP A 2 13.42 3.67 1.64
N MET A 3 14.57 4.32 1.43
CA MET A 3 14.91 4.99 0.16
C MET A 3 15.11 4.00 -1.00
N GLU A 4 15.59 2.79 -0.74
CA GLU A 4 15.79 1.78 -1.79
C GLU A 4 14.45 1.32 -2.36
N ASN A 5 13.48 1.07 -1.49
CA ASN A 5 12.12 0.75 -1.87
C ASN A 5 11.45 1.91 -2.61
N GLN A 6 11.66 3.16 -2.19
CA GLN A 6 11.11 4.32 -2.91
C GLN A 6 11.67 4.40 -4.34
N ALA A 7 12.97 4.20 -4.50
CA ALA A 7 13.61 4.19 -5.81
C ALA A 7 13.09 3.05 -6.70
N ALA A 8 12.91 1.85 -6.13
CA ALA A 8 12.39 0.69 -6.85
C ALA A 8 10.95 0.93 -7.33
N ILE A 9 10.06 1.45 -6.47
CA ILE A 9 8.67 1.73 -6.85
C ILE A 9 8.61 2.83 -7.91
N LYS A 10 9.38 3.92 -7.74
CA LYS A 10 9.46 4.99 -8.74
C LYS A 10 9.89 4.45 -10.10
N ARG A 11 10.92 3.61 -10.14
CA ARG A 11 11.41 2.97 -11.36
C ARG A 11 10.33 2.09 -12.00
N LEU A 12 9.64 1.25 -11.22
CA LEU A 12 8.57 0.40 -11.72
C LEU A 12 7.42 1.22 -12.33
N ALA A 13 7.04 2.33 -11.68
CA ALA A 13 6.01 3.23 -12.19
C ALA A 13 6.43 3.91 -13.50
N GLU A 14 7.70 4.30 -13.65
CA GLU A 14 8.24 4.85 -14.89
C GLU A 14 8.32 3.81 -16.01
N GLU A 15 8.69 2.56 -15.71
CA GLU A 15 8.85 1.49 -16.69
C GLU A 15 7.50 0.91 -17.17
N ASN A 16 6.52 0.78 -16.26
CA ASN A 16 5.26 0.07 -16.54
C ASN A 16 4.06 1.02 -16.68
N GLY A 17 4.20 2.29 -16.31
CA GLY A 17 3.10 3.25 -16.18
C GLY A 17 2.35 3.08 -14.86
N ALA A 18 2.12 4.20 -14.14
CA ALA A 18 1.45 4.20 -12.84
C ALA A 18 0.04 3.58 -12.89
N ASP A 19 -0.69 3.79 -13.99
CA ASP A 19 -2.05 3.24 -14.19
C ASP A 19 -2.10 1.71 -14.24
N ASN A 20 -0.95 1.05 -14.47
CA ASN A 20 -0.84 -0.41 -14.53
C ASN A 20 -0.33 -1.04 -13.22
N LEU A 21 -0.18 -0.24 -12.17
CA LEU A 21 0.38 -0.68 -10.89
C LEU A 21 -0.56 -0.40 -9.73
N VAL A 22 -0.52 -1.30 -8.75
CA VAL A 22 -1.12 -1.10 -7.43
C VAL A 22 -0.09 -1.49 -6.38
N VAL A 23 -0.16 -0.86 -5.20
CA VAL A 23 0.68 -1.24 -4.05
C VAL A 23 -0.19 -1.99 -3.04
N VAL A 24 0.28 -3.16 -2.60
CA VAL A 24 -0.41 -3.96 -1.57
C VAL A 24 0.48 -4.06 -0.33
N LEU A 25 -0.02 -3.57 0.80
CA LEU A 25 0.69 -3.59 2.08
C LEU A 25 0.13 -4.67 3.00
N GLY A 26 1.01 -5.46 3.62
CA GLY A 26 0.65 -6.43 4.66
C GLY A 26 1.32 -6.07 5.98
N ALA A 27 0.91 -4.95 6.58
CA ALA A 27 1.59 -4.36 7.73
C ALA A 27 0.70 -4.43 8.98
N THR A 28 1.27 -4.89 10.09
CA THR A 28 0.58 -4.92 11.40
C THR A 28 0.62 -3.57 12.12
N ASP A 29 1.60 -2.73 11.79
CA ASP A 29 1.68 -1.35 12.24
C ASP A 29 0.93 -0.44 11.24
N ILE A 30 -0.27 -0.03 11.65
CA ILE A 30 -1.19 0.72 10.79
C ILE A 30 -0.68 2.15 10.53
N GLU A 31 -0.04 2.79 11.52
CA GLU A 31 0.52 4.13 11.34
C GLU A 31 1.68 4.12 10.33
N GLY A 32 2.58 3.14 10.43
CA GLY A 32 3.65 2.96 9.45
C GLY A 32 3.14 2.60 8.04
N ALA A 33 2.04 1.86 7.97
CA ALA A 33 1.39 1.51 6.71
C ALA A 33 0.73 2.74 6.04
N GLU A 34 0.09 3.60 6.83
CA GLU A 34 -0.44 4.89 6.36
C GLU A 34 0.64 5.78 5.77
N ILE A 35 1.76 5.97 6.48
CA ILE A 35 2.88 6.79 5.97
C ILE A 35 3.40 6.22 4.65
N THR A 36 3.51 4.89 4.56
CA THR A 36 3.95 4.22 3.33
C THR A 36 2.95 4.44 2.19
N ALA A 37 1.65 4.33 2.47
CA ALA A 37 0.60 4.56 1.50
C ALA A 37 0.59 6.02 1.00
N GLU A 38 0.65 6.99 1.92
CA GLU A 38 0.74 8.42 1.56
C GLU A 38 2.00 8.71 0.75
N THR A 39 3.14 8.09 1.06
CA THR A 39 4.40 8.31 0.35
C THR A 39 4.31 7.92 -1.13
N VAL A 40 3.68 6.79 -1.45
CA VAL A 40 3.59 6.32 -2.85
C VAL A 40 2.42 6.95 -3.60
N THR A 41 1.39 7.41 -2.89
CA THR A 41 0.23 8.09 -3.49
C THR A 41 0.49 9.58 -3.68
N LEU A 42 0.90 10.29 -2.62
CA LEU A 42 1.00 11.75 -2.54
C LEU A 42 2.45 12.26 -2.60
N GLY A 43 3.42 11.39 -2.40
CA GLY A 43 4.83 11.74 -2.25
C GLY A 43 5.27 11.79 -0.79
N ASP A 44 6.57 11.61 -0.55
CA ASP A 44 7.16 11.62 0.79
C ASP A 44 7.11 13.06 1.37
N PRO A 45 6.43 13.28 2.52
CA PRO A 45 6.25 14.60 3.11
C PRO A 45 7.52 15.17 3.75
N SER A 46 8.58 14.37 3.90
CA SER A 46 9.89 14.85 4.36
C SER A 46 10.67 15.64 3.29
N PHE A 47 10.20 15.61 2.03
CA PHE A 47 10.89 16.18 0.86
C PHE A 47 12.32 15.64 0.66
N ALA A 48 12.61 14.46 1.20
CA ALA A 48 13.87 13.76 1.05
C ALA A 48 13.69 12.42 0.33
N GLY A 49 14.76 11.94 -0.29
CA GLY A 49 14.76 10.65 -0.98
C GLY A 49 14.07 10.67 -2.35
N PRO A 50 13.95 9.49 -3.00
CA PRO A 50 13.46 9.37 -4.37
C PRO A 50 12.02 9.86 -4.58
N LEU A 51 11.18 9.79 -3.55
CA LEU A 51 9.79 10.26 -3.58
C LEU A 51 9.56 11.57 -2.82
N GLY A 52 10.61 12.29 -2.42
CA GLY A 52 10.50 13.58 -1.73
C GLY A 52 9.64 14.59 -2.49
N GLY A 53 8.39 14.77 -2.06
CA GLY A 53 7.41 15.62 -2.75
C GLY A 53 6.98 15.14 -4.14
N VAL A 54 7.33 13.91 -4.55
CA VAL A 54 6.97 13.34 -5.85
C VAL A 54 5.82 12.37 -5.67
N SER A 55 4.61 12.79 -6.03
CA SER A 55 3.44 11.90 -6.10
C SER A 55 3.55 10.97 -7.31
N LEU A 56 3.31 9.67 -7.09
CA LEU A 56 3.14 8.70 -8.17
C LEU A 56 1.67 8.40 -8.47
N GLY A 57 0.73 8.89 -7.64
CA GLY A 57 -0.70 8.62 -7.78
C GLY A 57 -1.07 7.12 -7.66
N LEU A 58 -0.18 6.29 -7.09
CA LEU A 58 -0.43 4.86 -7.03
C LEU A 58 -1.57 4.56 -6.05
N PRO A 59 -2.58 3.76 -6.46
CA PRO A 59 -3.58 3.26 -5.54
C PRO A 59 -2.95 2.22 -4.60
N VAL A 60 -3.22 2.37 -3.31
CA VAL A 60 -2.67 1.49 -2.27
C VAL A 60 -3.80 0.72 -1.62
N TYR A 61 -3.57 -0.56 -1.38
CA TYR A 61 -4.49 -1.45 -0.69
C TYR A 61 -3.78 -2.16 0.47
N HIS A 62 -4.55 -2.57 1.46
CA HIS A 62 -4.09 -3.50 2.47
C HIS A 62 -4.41 -4.95 2.06
N ILE A 63 -3.55 -5.91 2.42
CA ILE A 63 -3.74 -7.33 2.12
C ILE A 63 -5.05 -7.88 2.71
N LEU A 64 -5.56 -7.24 3.77
CA LEU A 64 -6.80 -7.63 4.45
C LEU A 64 -8.06 -7.01 3.84
N GLU A 65 -7.94 -6.14 2.83
CA GLU A 65 -9.13 -5.60 2.15
C GLU A 65 -9.86 -6.71 1.36
N PRO A 66 -11.20 -6.76 1.39
CA PRO A 66 -11.98 -7.82 0.74
C PRO A 66 -11.67 -7.99 -0.76
N GLU A 67 -11.47 -6.89 -1.47
CA GLU A 67 -11.11 -6.90 -2.90
C GLU A 67 -9.75 -7.54 -3.17
N VAL A 68 -8.78 -7.34 -2.27
CA VAL A 68 -7.45 -7.95 -2.37
C VAL A 68 -7.53 -9.42 -2.01
N LYS A 69 -8.23 -9.77 -0.92
CA LYS A 69 -8.47 -11.15 -0.52
C LYS A 69 -9.13 -11.96 -1.64
N ALA A 70 -10.11 -11.39 -2.33
CA ALA A 70 -10.80 -12.04 -3.44
C ALA A 70 -9.89 -12.33 -4.66
N ALA A 71 -8.79 -11.59 -4.81
CA ALA A 71 -7.81 -11.80 -5.87
C ALA A 71 -6.75 -12.87 -5.53
N ILE A 72 -6.74 -13.37 -4.29
CA ILE A 72 -5.73 -14.32 -3.80
C ILE A 72 -6.37 -15.73 -3.68
N PRO A 73 -5.69 -16.81 -4.09
CA PRO A 73 -6.15 -18.17 -3.83
C PRO A 73 -6.45 -18.39 -2.34
N ALA A 74 -7.62 -18.94 -2.03
CA ALA A 74 -8.13 -19.00 -0.66
C ALA A 74 -7.22 -19.78 0.29
N ASP A 75 -6.61 -20.87 -0.18
CA ASP A 75 -5.65 -21.69 0.56
C ASP A 75 -4.37 -20.90 0.89
N VAL A 76 -3.86 -20.11 -0.06
CA VAL A 76 -2.69 -19.24 0.15
C VAL A 76 -3.02 -18.11 1.12
N TYR A 77 -4.18 -17.48 0.98
CA TYR A 77 -4.60 -16.39 1.87
C TYR A 77 -4.74 -16.87 3.31
N GLU A 78 -5.47 -17.97 3.53
CA GLU A 78 -5.67 -18.53 4.86
C GLU A 78 -4.33 -18.87 5.53
N GLN A 79 -3.40 -19.45 4.76
CA GLN A 79 -2.08 -19.83 5.26
C GLN A 79 -1.22 -18.61 5.63
N GLN A 80 -1.26 -17.53 4.84
CA GLN A 80 -0.31 -16.41 4.97
C GLN A 80 -0.86 -15.20 5.73
N ALA A 81 -2.16 -14.91 5.58
CA ALA A 81 -2.81 -13.72 6.14
C ALA A 81 -3.95 -14.06 7.12
N GLY A 82 -4.44 -15.30 7.16
CA GLY A 82 -5.61 -15.68 7.98
C GLY A 82 -5.45 -15.36 9.47
N PHE A 83 -4.27 -15.61 10.05
CA PHE A 83 -4.01 -15.25 11.46
C PHE A 83 -4.06 -13.73 11.69
N MET A 84 -3.53 -12.94 10.75
CA MET A 84 -3.55 -11.49 10.84
C MET A 84 -4.99 -10.96 10.72
N GLU A 85 -5.78 -11.53 9.80
CA GLU A 85 -7.19 -11.20 9.60
C GLU A 85 -8.01 -11.40 10.88
N MET A 86 -7.74 -12.48 11.64
CA MET A 86 -8.46 -12.76 12.89
C MET A 86 -8.17 -11.77 14.03
N VAL A 87 -7.02 -11.09 13.99
CA VAL A 87 -6.55 -10.21 15.08
C VAL A 87 -6.72 -8.74 14.73
N ALA A 88 -6.70 -8.39 13.44
CA ALA A 88 -6.77 -7.02 12.96
C ALA A 88 -8.20 -6.48 12.90
N ASP A 89 -8.33 -5.16 13.07
CA ASP A 89 -9.57 -4.44 12.78
C ASP A 89 -9.65 -4.12 11.28
N ILE A 90 -10.20 -5.06 10.52
CA ILE A 90 -10.28 -4.99 9.05
C ILE A 90 -11.08 -3.76 8.60
N GLU A 91 -12.16 -3.41 9.32
CA GLU A 91 -12.99 -2.26 8.97
C GLU A 91 -12.22 -0.95 9.14
N ALA A 92 -11.52 -0.77 10.27
CA ALA A 92 -10.69 0.40 10.50
C ALA A 92 -9.57 0.52 9.45
N ILE A 93 -8.89 -0.58 9.14
CA ILE A 93 -7.82 -0.62 8.13
C ILE A 93 -8.37 -0.25 6.76
N GLY A 94 -9.43 -0.93 6.31
CA GLY A 94 -10.04 -0.69 5.00
C GLY A 94 -10.52 0.76 4.86
N LYS A 95 -11.11 1.33 5.92
CA LYS A 95 -11.51 2.75 5.92
C LYS A 95 -10.32 3.68 5.68
N LYS A 96 -9.22 3.50 6.42
CA LYS A 96 -8.04 4.37 6.29
C LYS A 96 -7.37 4.28 4.92
N PHE A 97 -7.18 3.06 4.42
CA PHE A 97 -6.58 2.85 3.09
C PHE A 97 -7.46 3.41 1.97
N LYS A 98 -8.78 3.27 2.09
CA LYS A 98 -9.73 3.90 1.18
C LYS A 98 -9.64 5.44 1.20
N GLU A 99 -9.58 6.06 2.38
CA GLU A 99 -9.42 7.51 2.52
C GLU A 99 -8.13 8.03 1.87
N ILE A 100 -7.03 7.26 1.92
CA ILE A 100 -5.77 7.61 1.22
C ILE A 100 -5.93 7.44 -0.28
N ARG A 101 -6.52 6.32 -0.73
CA ARG A 101 -6.75 6.01 -2.14
C ARG A 101 -7.66 7.03 -2.83
N GLU A 102 -8.60 7.65 -2.11
CA GLU A 102 -9.44 8.75 -2.62
C GLU A 102 -8.70 10.08 -2.81
N LYS A 103 -7.47 10.21 -2.27
CA LYS A 103 -6.60 11.38 -2.49
C LYS A 103 -5.63 11.22 -3.68
N ALA A 104 -5.60 10.04 -4.30
CA ALA A 104 -4.74 9.72 -5.44
C ALA A 104 -5.13 10.49 -6.71
#